data_AF-X1RVK8-F1
#
_entry.id   AF-X1RVK8-F1
#
_cell.length_a   1.000
_cell.length_b   1.000
_cell.length_c   1.000
_cell.angle_alpha   90.00
_cell.angle_beta   90.00
_cell.angle_gamma   90.00
#
_symmetry.space_group_name_H-M   'P 1'
#
loop_
_entity.id
_entity.type
_entity.pdbx_description
1 polymer ?
#
loop_
_entity_poly.entity_id
_entity_poly.type
_entity_poly.pdbx_seq_one_letter_code
_entity_poly.pdbx_strand_id
1 'polypeptide(L)' 'IPIFSPNQAKKKARQFKKERVLLGGEREGVKIEGFDLGNSPREYKREAVKDKTIIFSTTNGVKTLEMVKGAYRII' A
#
# COMPACT_ATOMS: atom_id res chain seq x y z
N ILE A 1 -4.62 -2.69 1.67
CA ILE A 1 -5.40 -2.45 0.43
C ILE A 1 -4.43 -2.14 -0.69
N PRO A 2 -4.16 -3.09 -1.59
CA PRO A 2 -3.28 -2.86 -2.73
C PRO A 2 -3.96 -1.96 -3.79
N ILE A 3 -3.24 -0.98 -4.35
CA ILE A 3 -3.72 -0.02 -5.35
C ILE A 3 -2.67 0.22 -6.46
N PHE A 4 -3.14 0.45 -7.70
CA PHE A 4 -2.29 0.52 -8.90
C PHE A 4 -1.29 1.67 -8.93
N SER A 5 -1.78 2.89 -8.71
CA SER A 5 -0.96 4.08 -8.81
C SER A 5 -0.83 4.80 -7.48
N PRO A 6 0.31 5.49 -7.26
CA PRO A 6 0.49 6.38 -6.12
C PRO A 6 -0.64 7.41 -5.98
N ASN A 7 -1.13 7.94 -7.11
CA ASN A 7 -2.21 8.92 -7.13
C ASN A 7 -3.54 8.32 -6.71
N GLN A 8 -3.88 7.10 -7.18
CA GLN A 8 -5.07 6.40 -6.73
C GLN A 8 -4.97 6.01 -5.26
N ALA A 9 -3.78 5.62 -4.77
CA ALA A 9 -3.56 5.31 -3.38
C ALA A 9 -3.82 6.55 -2.50
N LYS A 10 -3.25 7.71 -2.86
CA LYS A 10 -3.51 9.00 -2.22
C LYS A 10 -5.01 9.35 -2.24
N LYS A 11 -5.70 9.15 -3.38
CA LYS A 11 -7.15 9.38 -3.50
C LYS A 11 -7.96 8.44 -2.60
N LYS A 12 -7.58 7.16 -2.51
CA LYS A 12 -8.23 6.16 -1.66
C LYS A 12 -8.04 6.47 -0.18
N ALA A 13 -6.86 6.96 0.22
CA ALA A 13 -6.57 7.35 1.61
C ALA A 13 -7.49 8.45 2.12
N ARG A 14 -7.89 9.39 1.25
CA ARG A 14 -8.83 10.48 1.59
C ARG A 14 -10.23 9.99 1.98
N GLN A 15 -10.56 8.71 1.74
CA GLN A 15 -11.83 8.11 2.16
C GLN A 15 -11.81 7.64 3.63
N PHE A 16 -10.65 7.71 4.29
CA PHE A 16 -10.46 7.27 5.68
C PHE A 16 -10.13 8.47 6.57
N LYS A 17 -10.31 8.29 7.90
CA LYS A 17 -9.78 9.23 8.88
C LYS A 17 -8.26 9.21 8.84
N LYS A 18 -7.62 10.39 8.78
CA LYS A 18 -6.18 10.54 8.57
C LYS A 18 -5.34 9.77 9.58
N GLU A 19 -5.81 9.65 10.82
CA GLU A 19 -5.10 8.97 11.92
C GLU A 19 -5.16 7.43 11.81
N ARG A 20 -6.11 6.91 11.02
CA ARG A 20 -6.40 5.47 10.86
C ARG A 20 -5.96 4.91 9.51
N VAL A 21 -5.27 5.68 8.69
CA VAL A 21 -4.78 5.23 7.37
C VAL A 21 -3.31 5.58 7.19
N LEU A 22 -2.58 4.68 6.55
CA LEU A 22 -1.20 4.91 6.12
C LEU A 22 -1.07 4.58 4.64
N LEU A 23 -0.24 5.35 3.95
CA LEU A 23 0.23 5.07 2.61
C LEU A 23 1.59 4.36 2.72
N GLY A 24 1.68 3.18 2.12
CA GLY A 24 2.90 2.39 2.07
C GLY A 24 3.26 2.02 0.63
N GLY A 25 4.56 1.92 0.32
CA GLY A 25 4.98 1.38 -0.97
C GLY A 25 6.20 2.04 -1.59
N GLU A 26 6.51 1.61 -2.81
CA GLU A 26 7.73 1.99 -3.52
C GLU A 26 7.52 2.17 -5.03
N ARG A 27 8.45 2.91 -5.62
CA ARG A 27 8.76 2.92 -7.05
C ARG A 27 10.26 2.72 -7.21
N GLU A 28 10.66 1.72 -7.99
CA GLU A 28 12.08 1.38 -8.23
C GLU A 28 12.88 1.18 -6.93
N GLY A 29 12.26 0.58 -5.91
CA GLY A 29 12.87 0.33 -4.59
C GLY A 29 12.90 1.55 -3.66
N VAL A 30 12.45 2.71 -4.11
CA VAL A 30 12.45 3.96 -3.34
C VAL A 30 11.05 4.25 -2.80
N LYS A 31 10.96 4.70 -1.54
CA LYS A 31 9.68 5.13 -0.95
C LYS A 31 9.06 6.24 -1.79
N ILE A 32 7.76 6.10 -2.07
CA ILE A 32 7.00 7.08 -2.84
C ILE A 32 6.91 8.40 -2.05
N GLU A 33 7.11 9.53 -2.74
CA GLU A 33 7.01 10.84 -2.11
C GLU A 33 5.60 11.10 -1.54
N GLY A 34 5.57 11.54 -0.28
CA GLY A 34 4.34 11.77 0.48
C GLY A 34 3.66 10.50 0.98
N PHE A 35 4.34 9.35 0.93
CA PHE A 35 3.90 8.13 1.62
C PHE A 35 4.55 8.04 3.00
N ASP A 36 3.81 7.45 3.93
CA ASP A 36 4.24 7.27 5.31
C ASP A 36 5.37 6.22 5.38
N LEU A 37 5.17 5.08 4.71
CA LEU A 37 6.04 3.91 4.77
C LEU A 37 6.59 3.51 3.41
N GLY A 38 7.80 2.96 3.37
CA GLY A 38 8.38 2.31 2.20
C GLY A 38 7.89 0.87 2.00
N ASN A 39 8.67 0.06 1.29
CA ASN A 39 8.43 -1.38 1.08
C ASN A 39 9.37 -2.24 1.96
N SER A 40 9.99 -1.68 3.00
CA SER A 40 10.81 -2.45 3.93
C SER A 40 9.94 -3.03 5.05
N PRO A 41 9.93 -4.36 5.28
CA PRO A 41 9.16 -4.97 6.38
C PRO A 41 9.49 -4.39 7.76
N ARG A 42 10.71 -3.87 7.95
CA ARG A 42 11.16 -3.26 9.20
C ARG A 42 10.42 -1.97 9.54
N GLU A 43 9.77 -1.35 8.57
CA GLU A 43 8.92 -0.16 8.74
C GLU A 43 7.51 -0.51 9.26
N TYR A 44 7.09 -1.78 9.15
CA TYR A 44 5.73 -2.26 9.47
C TYR A 44 5.63 -2.85 10.88
N LYS A 45 6.39 -2.30 11.83
CA LYS A 45 6.31 -2.75 13.23
C LYS A 45 4.94 -2.43 13.81
N ARG A 46 4.53 -3.22 14.80
CA ARG A 46 3.20 -3.13 15.42
C ARG A 46 2.89 -1.70 15.88
N GLU A 47 3.86 -1.01 16.46
CA GLU A 47 3.70 0.35 16.98
C GLU A 47 3.36 1.36 15.88
N ALA A 48 3.86 1.14 14.67
CA ALA A 48 3.62 2.00 13.52
C ALA A 48 2.25 1.73 12.87
N VAL A 49 1.81 0.47 12.81
CA VAL A 49 0.68 0.06 11.96
C VAL A 49 -0.55 -0.46 12.70
N LYS A 50 -0.47 -0.68 14.01
CA LYS A 50 -1.60 -1.20 14.80
C LYS A 50 -2.84 -0.31 14.62
N ASP A 51 -3.98 -0.95 14.39
CA ASP A 51 -5.30 -0.33 14.19
C ASP A 51 -5.38 0.65 13.01
N LYS A 52 -4.42 0.60 12.07
CA LYS A 52 -4.38 1.42 10.86
C LYS A 52 -4.63 0.57 9.62
N THR A 53 -5.37 1.14 8.69
CA THR A 53 -5.52 0.61 7.33
C THR A 53 -4.33 1.02 6.49
N ILE A 54 -3.65 0.05 5.88
CA ILE A 54 -2.51 0.34 4.99
C ILE A 54 -3.01 0.31 3.55
N ILE A 55 -2.84 1.41 2.83
CA ILE A 55 -3.03 1.48 1.39
C ILE A 55 -1.66 1.34 0.76
N PHE A 56 -1.49 0.34 -0.10
CA PHE A 56 -0.19 -0.16 -0.51
C PHE A 56 -0.03 -0.11 -2.04
N SER A 57 1.08 0.43 -2.54
CA SER A 57 1.37 0.52 -3.98
C SER A 57 2.84 0.22 -4.24
N THR A 58 3.14 -0.88 -4.93
CA THR A 58 4.49 -1.28 -5.33
C THR A 58 4.60 -1.44 -6.83
N THR A 59 5.82 -1.55 -7.34
CA THR A 59 6.13 -1.65 -8.77
C THR A 59 5.57 -2.94 -9.36
N ASN A 60 5.74 -4.06 -8.66
CA ASN A 60 5.33 -5.38 -9.15
C ASN A 60 3.96 -5.85 -8.62
N GLY A 61 3.57 -5.43 -7.41
CA GLY A 61 2.41 -6.01 -6.72
C GLY A 61 1.10 -5.89 -7.50
N VAL A 62 0.98 -4.87 -8.34
CA VAL A 62 -0.27 -4.62 -9.05
C VAL A 62 -0.39 -5.42 -10.33
N LYS A 63 0.70 -5.56 -11.10
CA LYS A 63 0.74 -6.49 -12.23
C LYS A 63 0.39 -7.90 -11.74
N THR A 64 0.94 -8.30 -10.59
CA THR A 64 0.63 -9.59 -9.99
C THR A 64 -0.85 -9.75 -9.69
N LEU A 65 -1.49 -8.76 -9.05
CA LEU A 65 -2.92 -8.83 -8.73
C LEU A 65 -3.81 -8.91 -9.97
N GLU A 66 -3.47 -8.21 -11.05
CA GLU A 66 -4.20 -8.30 -12.31
C GLU A 66 -4.10 -9.72 -12.91
N MET A 67 -2.89 -10.27 -12.93
CA MET A 67 -2.64 -11.62 -13.47
C MET A 67 -3.37 -12.72 -12.71
N VAL A 68 -3.65 -12.52 -11.42
CA VAL A 68 -4.31 -13.52 -10.57
C VAL A 68 -5.80 -13.25 -10.33
N LYS A 69 -6.42 -12.27 -11.01
CA LYS A 69 -7.85 -11.95 -10.82
C LYS A 69 -8.80 -13.12 -11.05
N GLY A 70 -8.44 -14.05 -11.93
CA GLY A 70 -9.22 -15.27 -12.21
C GLY A 70 -8.99 -16.41 -11.23
N ALA A 71 -8.07 -16.26 -10.27
CA ALA A 71 -7.80 -17.29 -9.29
C ALA A 71 -9.00 -17.48 -8.36
N TYR A 72 -9.30 -18.74 -8.04
CA TYR A 72 -10.33 -19.07 -7.05
C TYR A 72 -10.04 -18.45 -5.67
N ARG A 73 -8.74 -18.30 -5.31
CA ARG A 73 -8.32 -17.70 -4.04
C ARG A 73 -6.93 -17.06 -4.16
N ILE A 74 -6.75 -15.90 -3.51
CA ILE A 74 -5.48 -15.17 -3.36
C ILE A 74 -5.19 -15.05 -1.85
N ILE A 75 -3.96 -15.33 -1.43
CA ILE A 75 -3.50 -15.26 -0.02
C ILE A 75 -2.38 -14.26 0.17
#